data_AF-A0A1G8W5S3-F1
#
_entry.id   AF-A0A1G8W5S3-F1
#
_cell.length_a   1.000
_cell.length_b   1.000
_cell.length_c   1.000
_cell.angle_alpha   90.00
_cell.angle_beta   90.00
_cell.angle_gamma   90.00
#
_symmetry.space_group_name_H-M   'P 1'
#
loop_
_entity.id
_entity.type
_entity.pdbx_description
1 polymer ?
#
loop_
_entity_poly.entity_id
_entity_poly.type
_entity_poly.pdbx_seq_one_letter_code
_entity_poly.pdbx_strand_id
1 'polypeptide(L)'
;MEIVDFIVDGAVSRQISPLEGEMAAKRPEGVASAVATSLGLRGADAARAAPPSVGFGDISASWGEIASAFVITAETAADAPAREALLDRAMGPKRRRKSSEKLRRGRRPSEGLAFVARDASGAVTGTVRLWDVVLGEGGRSALLLGPLAVDPTIKNAGIGSALMRHAIAEAARLGHAAILLVGDAPYYERFGFSADKTGSLAMPGPYERHRLLALELVEGVLAGAQGTLKAAGRKLKAQRLSLAA
;
A
#
# COMPACT_ATOMS: atom_id res chain seq x y z
N MET A 1 12.09 24.57 9.42
CA MET A 1 10.77 24.10 8.98
C MET A 1 10.93 23.78 7.50
N GLU A 2 11.30 22.54 7.18
CA GLU A 2 11.60 22.13 5.79
C GLU A 2 10.62 21.06 5.35
N ILE A 3 9.92 21.38 4.27
CA ILE A 3 8.96 20.58 3.52
C ILE A 3 9.74 19.42 2.88
N VAL A 4 9.27 18.18 3.07
CA VAL A 4 9.89 16.98 2.49
C VAL A 4 9.01 16.51 1.35
N ASP A 5 9.24 17.08 0.17
CA ASP A 5 8.70 16.55 -1.08
C ASP A 5 9.26 15.15 -1.29
N PHE A 6 8.38 14.16 -1.27
CA PHE A 6 8.69 12.81 -1.71
C PHE A 6 7.89 12.59 -2.99
N ILE A 7 8.62 12.61 -4.10
CA ILE A 7 8.13 12.43 -5.46
C ILE A 7 7.30 11.15 -5.54
N VAL A 8 6.00 11.32 -5.78
CA VAL A 8 5.13 10.38 -6.49
C VAL A 8 4.39 11.23 -7.52
N ASP A 9 4.50 10.82 -8.77
CA ASP A 9 3.86 11.36 -9.97
C ASP A 9 4.09 12.85 -10.30
N GLY A 10 4.78 13.07 -11.42
CA GLY A 10 4.90 14.38 -12.03
C GLY A 10 3.54 14.89 -12.47
N ALA A 11 3.05 15.90 -11.77
CA ALA A 11 2.08 16.87 -12.29
C ALA A 11 2.40 18.23 -11.68
N VAL A 12 3.16 19.04 -12.42
CA VAL A 12 3.26 20.48 -12.13
C VAL A 12 1.97 21.11 -12.64
N SER A 13 1.08 21.50 -11.74
CA SER A 13 0.03 22.46 -12.04
C SER A 13 0.19 23.67 -11.13
N ARG A 14 0.60 24.79 -11.72
CA ARG A 14 0.54 26.11 -11.10
C ARG A 14 -0.90 26.59 -11.20
N GLN A 15 -1.51 26.96 -10.08
CA GLN A 15 -2.58 27.96 -10.13
C GLN A 15 -2.68 28.75 -8.82
N ILE A 16 -2.68 30.06 -9.02
CA ILE A 16 -2.88 31.14 -8.05
C ILE A 16 -4.39 31.22 -7.77
N SER A 17 -4.80 31.51 -6.54
CA SER A 17 -6.17 31.99 -6.26
C SER A 17 -6.12 33.12 -5.24
N PRO A 18 -6.76 34.27 -5.51
CA PRO A 18 -7.10 35.24 -4.48
C PRO A 18 -8.47 34.97 -3.86
N LEU A 19 -8.62 35.62 -2.70
CA LEU A 19 -9.64 35.63 -1.67
C LEU A 19 -11.05 36.12 -2.07
N GLU A 20 -12.00 35.75 -1.20
CA GLU A 20 -13.19 36.50 -0.72
C GLU A 20 -14.46 36.59 -1.59
N GLY A 21 -15.63 36.47 -0.91
CA GLY A 21 -16.89 37.04 -1.39
C GLY A 21 -18.19 36.27 -1.14
N GLU A 22 -18.69 36.34 0.10
CA GLU A 22 -20.08 36.47 0.57
C GLU A 22 -21.35 36.24 -0.32
N MET A 23 -22.35 35.64 0.35
CA MET A 23 -23.79 35.96 0.38
C MET A 23 -24.81 35.39 -0.64
N ALA A 24 -25.66 34.51 -0.08
CA ALA A 24 -27.15 34.46 -0.11
C ALA A 24 -27.94 34.66 -1.42
N ALA A 25 -28.82 33.69 -1.75
CA ALA A 25 -30.28 33.81 -1.61
C ALA A 25 -31.10 32.70 -2.36
N LYS A 26 -32.19 32.28 -1.68
CA LYS A 26 -33.53 31.85 -2.14
C LYS A 26 -33.75 30.65 -3.09
N ARG A 27 -34.50 29.68 -2.55
CA ARG A 27 -35.50 28.77 -3.20
C ARG A 27 -36.70 29.55 -3.76
N PRO A 28 -37.50 29.05 -4.74
CA PRO A 28 -38.51 27.96 -4.55
C PRO A 28 -38.68 26.98 -5.76
N GLU A 29 -38.99 25.69 -5.54
CA GLU A 29 -40.28 24.97 -5.68
C GLU A 29 -40.61 24.36 -7.06
N GLY A 30 -41.19 23.14 -7.04
CA GLY A 30 -41.94 22.45 -8.12
C GLY A 30 -41.08 21.73 -9.16
N VAL A 31 -41.39 20.55 -9.72
CA VAL A 31 -42.67 19.85 -9.97
C VAL A 31 -42.39 18.33 -10.12
N ALA A 32 -43.42 17.53 -9.85
CA ALA A 32 -43.47 16.08 -9.77
C ALA A 32 -43.48 15.30 -11.11
N SER A 33 -43.40 13.98 -10.95
CA SER A 33 -44.05 12.90 -11.75
C SER A 33 -43.25 12.30 -12.91
N ALA A 34 -42.97 10.99 -12.83
CA ALA A 34 -43.79 10.00 -13.51
C ALA A 34 -43.35 8.56 -13.18
N VAL A 35 -44.35 7.75 -12.88
CA VAL A 35 -44.33 6.29 -12.71
C VAL A 35 -44.31 5.63 -14.09
N ALA A 36 -43.56 4.55 -14.26
CA ALA A 36 -43.79 3.58 -15.32
C ALA A 36 -43.69 2.16 -14.75
N THR A 37 -44.85 1.54 -14.58
CA THR A 37 -45.03 0.11 -14.34
C THR A 37 -45.39 -0.57 -15.66
N SER A 38 -44.72 -1.67 -15.98
CA SER A 38 -45.30 -2.86 -16.66
C SER A 38 -44.30 -4.01 -16.47
N LEU A 39 -44.64 -5.08 -15.72
CA LEU A 39 -45.30 -6.31 -16.22
C LEU A 39 -44.71 -6.72 -17.57
N GLY A 40 -43.82 -7.71 -17.70
CA GLY A 40 -43.76 -9.01 -17.02
C GLY A 40 -43.96 -10.08 -18.10
N LEU A 41 -43.20 -11.17 -18.10
CA LEU A 41 -43.57 -12.48 -18.65
C LEU A 41 -42.50 -13.54 -18.32
N ARG A 42 -43.01 -14.76 -18.20
CA ARG A 42 -42.40 -15.97 -17.62
C ARG A 42 -41.46 -16.66 -18.59
N GLY A 43 -40.56 -17.49 -18.05
CA GLY A 43 -39.87 -18.52 -18.82
C GLY A 43 -38.76 -19.18 -18.02
N ALA A 44 -39.11 -20.21 -17.25
CA ALA A 44 -38.14 -21.15 -16.71
C ALA A 44 -37.69 -22.08 -17.85
N ASP A 45 -36.39 -22.18 -18.10
CA ASP A 45 -35.81 -23.46 -18.46
C ASP A 45 -34.32 -23.52 -18.09
N ALA A 46 -33.99 -24.51 -17.27
CA ALA A 46 -32.67 -24.74 -16.72
C ALA A 46 -31.90 -25.69 -17.64
N ALA A 47 -31.16 -25.14 -18.60
CA ALA A 47 -30.18 -25.88 -19.37
C ALA A 47 -28.78 -25.65 -18.76
N ARG A 48 -28.19 -26.73 -18.22
CA ARG A 48 -26.80 -26.78 -17.75
C ARG A 48 -25.84 -26.51 -18.90
N ALA A 49 -25.29 -25.31 -18.96
CA ALA A 49 -24.16 -24.97 -19.82
C ALA A 49 -22.83 -25.25 -19.09
N ALA A 50 -21.95 -26.03 -19.72
CA ALA A 50 -20.58 -26.26 -19.28
C ALA A 50 -19.81 -24.93 -19.17
N PRO A 51 -18.83 -24.80 -18.26
CA PRO A 51 -18.08 -23.54 -18.12
C PRO A 51 -17.29 -23.27 -19.42
N PRO A 52 -17.40 -22.08 -20.03
CA PRO A 52 -16.49 -21.72 -21.11
C PRO A 52 -15.08 -21.59 -20.52
N SER A 53 -14.18 -22.47 -20.94
CA SER A 53 -12.74 -22.30 -20.79
C SER A 53 -12.35 -21.01 -21.49
N VAL A 54 -12.04 -19.98 -20.71
CA VAL A 54 -11.60 -18.68 -21.25
C VAL A 54 -10.25 -18.90 -21.91
N GLY A 55 -10.25 -18.93 -23.25
CA GLY A 55 -9.05 -18.94 -24.05
C GLY A 55 -8.30 -17.62 -23.86
N PHE A 56 -6.99 -17.72 -23.64
CA PHE A 56 -6.10 -16.57 -23.76
C PHE A 56 -6.16 -16.05 -25.20
N GLY A 57 -6.65 -14.84 -25.39
CA GLY A 57 -6.42 -14.10 -26.63
C GLY A 57 -7.59 -13.25 -27.08
N ASP A 58 -7.62 -12.01 -26.61
CA ASP A 58 -8.02 -10.87 -27.43
C ASP A 58 -7.05 -9.73 -27.10
N ILE A 59 -5.85 -9.81 -27.67
CA ILE A 59 -4.88 -8.73 -27.64
C ILE A 59 -5.40 -7.69 -28.63
N SER A 60 -6.16 -6.71 -28.13
CA SER A 60 -6.48 -5.51 -28.92
C SER A 60 -5.16 -4.83 -29.29
N ALA A 61 -4.85 -4.85 -30.58
CA ALA A 61 -3.66 -4.28 -31.18
C ALA A 61 -3.69 -2.74 -31.14
N SER A 62 -3.45 -2.16 -29.97
CA SER A 62 -3.16 -0.72 -29.83
C SER A 62 -2.65 -0.35 -28.43
N TRP A 63 -1.56 -0.94 -27.96
CA TRP A 63 -0.73 -0.35 -26.89
C TRP A 63 0.75 -0.60 -27.22
N GLY A 64 1.38 0.43 -27.79
CA GLY A 64 2.83 0.50 -27.90
C GLY A 64 3.46 0.48 -26.50
N GLU A 65 4.61 -0.18 -26.42
CA GLU A 65 5.32 -0.64 -25.21
C GLU A 65 4.68 -1.83 -24.51
N ILE A 66 5.23 -3.03 -24.74
CA ILE A 66 5.04 -4.19 -23.89
C ILE A 66 5.43 -3.74 -22.48
N ALA A 67 4.45 -3.59 -21.58
CA ALA A 67 4.72 -3.38 -20.16
C ALA A 67 5.75 -4.41 -19.73
N SER A 68 6.90 -3.95 -19.22
CA SER A 68 8.05 -4.81 -18.95
C SER A 68 7.60 -5.96 -18.05
N ALA A 69 7.66 -7.19 -18.55
CA ALA A 69 7.23 -8.36 -17.78
C ALA A 69 8.10 -8.46 -16.53
N PHE A 70 7.46 -8.51 -15.36
CA PHE A 70 8.12 -8.72 -14.08
C PHE A 70 7.47 -9.86 -13.33
N VAL A 71 8.21 -10.46 -12.40
CA VAL A 71 7.70 -11.47 -11.48
C VAL A 71 7.93 -11.03 -10.04
N ILE A 72 6.96 -11.32 -9.17
CA ILE A 72 7.08 -11.08 -7.73
C ILE A 72 7.48 -12.39 -7.05
N THR A 73 8.57 -12.37 -6.29
CA THR A 73 9.02 -13.52 -5.51
C THR A 73 9.22 -13.14 -4.05
N ALA A 74 9.22 -14.15 -3.17
CA ALA A 74 9.74 -13.98 -1.82
C ALA A 74 11.19 -13.47 -1.88
N GLU A 75 11.53 -12.56 -0.97
CA GLU A 75 12.87 -12.04 -0.82
C GLU A 75 13.79 -13.05 -0.13
N THR A 76 15.01 -13.18 -0.63
CA THR A 76 16.07 -14.00 -0.05
C THR A 76 17.18 -13.15 0.55
N ALA A 77 18.08 -13.77 1.33
CA ALA A 77 19.25 -13.07 1.87
C ALA A 77 20.18 -12.51 0.76
N ALA A 78 20.23 -13.16 -0.40
CA ALA A 78 21.03 -12.74 -1.54
C ALA A 78 20.53 -11.42 -2.16
N ASP A 79 19.26 -11.05 -1.94
CA ASP A 79 18.68 -9.82 -2.47
C ASP A 79 19.08 -8.57 -1.70
N ALA A 80 19.70 -8.73 -0.52
CA ALA A 80 19.99 -7.61 0.36
C ALA A 80 20.82 -6.49 -0.29
N PRO A 81 21.92 -6.77 -1.01
CA PRO A 81 22.67 -5.72 -1.68
C PRO A 81 21.86 -4.97 -2.75
N ALA A 82 21.16 -5.71 -3.62
CA ALA A 82 20.36 -5.13 -4.71
C ALA A 82 19.18 -4.30 -4.18
N ARG A 83 18.49 -4.82 -3.15
CA ARG A 83 17.39 -4.14 -2.48
C ARG A 83 17.86 -2.86 -1.80
N GLU A 84 18.98 -2.86 -1.09
CA GLU A 84 19.49 -1.64 -0.45
C GLU A 84 19.89 -0.59 -1.48
N ALA A 85 20.55 -0.99 -2.58
CA ALA A 85 20.88 -0.10 -3.68
C ALA A 85 19.63 0.51 -4.33
N LEU A 86 18.57 -0.29 -4.53
CA LEU A 86 17.27 0.19 -5.00
C LEU A 86 16.68 1.23 -4.04
N LEU A 87 16.68 0.95 -2.73
CA LEU A 87 16.15 1.87 -1.72
C LEU A 87 16.95 3.18 -1.64
N ASP A 88 18.28 3.12 -1.83
CA ASP A 88 19.13 4.30 -1.91
C ASP A 88 18.75 5.18 -3.11
N ARG A 89 18.57 4.59 -4.31
CA ARG A 89 18.14 5.31 -5.51
C ARG A 89 16.74 5.89 -5.39
N ALA A 90 15.78 5.09 -4.91
CA ALA A 90 14.36 5.46 -4.91
C ALA A 90 13.97 6.39 -3.75
N MET A 91 14.65 6.31 -2.59
CA MET A 91 14.23 7.03 -1.39
C MET A 91 15.28 7.98 -0.82
N GLY A 92 16.50 7.95 -1.35
CA GLY A 92 17.60 8.78 -0.89
C GLY A 92 18.17 8.41 0.49
N PRO A 93 19.25 9.10 0.90
CA PRO A 93 20.02 8.75 2.10
C PRO A 93 19.28 9.03 3.41
N LYS A 94 18.34 9.99 3.41
CA LYS A 94 17.58 10.39 4.61
C LYS A 94 16.54 9.34 5.02
N ARG A 95 16.23 8.32 4.20
CA ARG A 95 15.19 7.30 4.50
C ARG A 95 15.39 6.65 5.88
N ARG A 96 16.65 6.44 6.29
CA ARG A 96 17.04 5.79 7.55
C ARG A 96 16.66 6.58 8.82
N ARG A 97 16.26 7.85 8.66
CA ARG A 97 15.83 8.73 9.76
C ARG A 97 14.31 8.73 9.97
N LYS A 98 13.53 8.10 9.07
CA LYS A 98 12.06 8.05 9.18
C LYS A 98 11.63 7.31 10.45
N SER A 99 10.52 7.74 11.05
CA SER A 99 9.97 7.11 12.27
C SER A 99 9.65 5.62 12.08
N SER A 100 9.27 5.21 10.87
CA SER A 100 9.10 3.78 10.52
C SER A 100 10.37 2.96 10.71
N GLU A 101 11.55 3.53 10.47
CA GLU A 101 12.83 2.82 10.65
C GLU A 101 13.14 2.53 12.11
N LYS A 102 12.63 3.33 13.04
CA LYS A 102 12.74 3.03 14.48
C LYS A 102 12.00 1.74 14.84
N LEU A 103 10.84 1.49 14.20
CA LEU A 103 10.07 0.26 14.40
C LEU A 103 10.74 -0.97 13.77
N ARG A 104 11.60 -0.77 12.77
CA ARG A 104 12.28 -1.85 12.02
C ARG A 104 13.63 -2.26 12.60
N ARG A 105 14.28 -1.36 13.34
CA ARG A 105 15.67 -1.52 13.78
C ARG A 105 15.88 -2.79 14.59
N GLY A 106 16.88 -3.59 14.20
CA GLY A 106 17.24 -4.83 14.90
C GLY A 106 16.23 -5.97 14.74
N ARG A 107 15.30 -5.86 13.79
CA ARG A 107 14.23 -6.83 13.57
C ARG A 107 14.27 -7.41 12.17
N ARG A 108 13.55 -8.52 12.00
CA ARG A 108 13.29 -9.14 10.70
C ARG A 108 11.92 -8.67 10.20
N PRO A 109 11.69 -8.60 8.88
CA PRO A 109 10.35 -8.54 8.33
C PRO A 109 9.48 -9.66 8.89
N SER A 110 8.17 -9.43 8.90
CA SER A 110 7.20 -10.45 9.27
C SER A 110 7.36 -11.69 8.38
N GLU A 111 7.10 -12.87 8.93
CA GLU A 111 7.33 -14.14 8.25
C GLU A 111 6.53 -14.23 6.95
N GLY A 112 7.20 -14.56 5.85
CA GLY A 112 6.55 -14.65 4.53
C GLY A 112 6.20 -13.31 3.89
N LEU A 113 6.47 -12.17 4.53
CA LEU A 113 6.01 -10.85 4.08
C LEU A 113 7.16 -9.90 3.67
N ALA A 114 8.10 -10.45 2.91
CA ALA A 114 9.17 -9.70 2.26
C ALA A 114 9.26 -10.15 0.79
N PHE A 115 9.11 -9.21 -0.13
CA PHE A 115 9.03 -9.50 -1.56
C PHE A 115 9.92 -8.58 -2.38
N VAL A 116 10.33 -9.10 -3.53
CA VAL A 116 11.01 -8.36 -4.59
C VAL A 116 10.27 -8.57 -5.90
N ALA A 117 10.22 -7.52 -6.71
CA ALA A 117 9.87 -7.62 -8.13
C ALA A 117 11.16 -7.73 -8.94
N ARG A 118 11.18 -8.64 -9.91
CA ARG A 118 12.30 -8.84 -10.83
C ARG A 118 11.86 -8.65 -12.26
N ASP A 119 12.69 -8.00 -13.06
CA ASP A 119 12.49 -7.96 -14.51
C ASP A 119 12.92 -9.28 -15.19
N ALA A 120 12.80 -9.32 -16.52
CA ALA A 120 13.17 -10.49 -17.33
C ALA A 120 14.67 -10.87 -17.23
N SER A 121 15.54 -9.95 -16.82
CA SER A 121 16.97 -10.25 -16.58
C SER A 121 17.23 -10.82 -15.18
N GLY A 122 16.21 -10.85 -14.31
CA GLY A 122 16.31 -11.25 -12.91
C GLY A 122 16.73 -10.13 -11.96
N ALA A 123 16.94 -8.91 -12.47
CA ALA A 123 17.33 -7.76 -11.67
C ALA A 123 16.19 -7.29 -10.77
N VAL A 124 16.50 -6.91 -9.53
CA VAL A 124 15.51 -6.40 -8.57
C VAL A 124 15.12 -4.97 -8.94
N THR A 125 13.88 -4.82 -9.41
CA THR A 125 13.29 -3.55 -9.85
C THR A 125 12.26 -2.98 -8.89
N GLY A 126 11.84 -3.77 -7.89
CA GLY A 126 10.93 -3.32 -6.85
C GLY A 126 11.06 -4.15 -5.58
N THR A 127 10.62 -3.59 -4.44
CA THR A 127 10.57 -4.31 -3.16
C THR A 127 9.42 -3.80 -2.31
N VAL A 128 8.83 -4.71 -1.52
CA VAL A 128 7.92 -4.36 -0.43
C VAL A 128 8.17 -5.30 0.75
N ARG A 129 8.10 -4.76 1.97
CA ARG A 129 8.23 -5.51 3.23
C ARG A 129 7.15 -5.11 4.20
N LEU A 130 6.74 -6.03 5.07
CA LEU A 130 5.83 -5.77 6.18
C LEU A 130 6.49 -6.18 7.49
N TRP A 131 6.18 -5.45 8.56
CA TRP A 131 6.84 -5.58 9.86
C TRP A 131 5.81 -5.71 10.96
N ASP A 132 6.02 -6.63 11.88
CA ASP A 132 5.12 -6.80 13.01
C ASP A 132 5.18 -5.58 13.95
N VAL A 133 4.02 -5.04 14.29
CA VAL A 133 3.83 -3.96 15.25
C VAL A 133 2.65 -4.27 16.17
N VAL A 134 2.57 -3.55 17.29
CA VAL A 134 1.38 -3.55 18.16
C VAL A 134 0.79 -2.14 18.26
N LEU A 135 -0.54 -2.07 18.28
CA LEU A 135 -1.32 -0.83 18.32
C LEU A 135 -1.40 -0.27 19.76
N GLY A 136 -0.37 0.45 20.20
CA GLY A 136 -0.28 0.92 21.58
C GLY A 136 0.29 -0.12 22.54
N GLU A 137 0.25 0.20 23.84
CA GLU A 137 0.70 -0.68 24.92
C GLU A 137 -0.31 -1.83 25.13
N GLY A 138 0.15 -3.09 25.05
CA GLY A 138 -0.73 -4.26 25.20
C GLY A 138 -1.80 -4.40 24.11
N GLY A 139 -1.73 -3.57 23.05
CA GLY A 139 -2.72 -3.55 22.00
C GLY A 139 -2.61 -4.71 21.01
N ARG A 140 -3.57 -4.74 20.09
CA ARG A 140 -3.65 -5.77 19.04
C ARG A 140 -2.43 -5.75 18.12
N SER A 141 -2.09 -6.93 17.59
CA SER A 141 -1.06 -7.10 16.55
C SER A 141 -1.54 -6.52 15.22
N ALA A 142 -0.64 -5.88 14.50
CA ALA A 142 -0.84 -5.40 13.14
C ALA A 142 0.48 -5.43 12.37
N LEU A 143 0.41 -5.08 11.08
CA LEU A 143 1.59 -4.93 10.23
C LEU A 143 1.87 -3.47 9.93
N LEU A 144 3.15 -3.09 9.87
CA LEU A 144 3.61 -1.84 9.29
C LEU A 144 4.18 -2.13 7.91
N LEU A 145 3.54 -1.62 6.86
CA LEU A 145 4.02 -1.74 5.49
C LEU A 145 5.15 -0.76 5.23
N GLY A 146 6.19 -1.28 4.58
CA GLY A 146 7.27 -0.54 3.98
C GLY A 146 8.66 -1.06 4.38
N PRO A 147 9.72 -0.64 3.68
CA PRO A 147 9.64 0.25 2.52
C PRO A 147 8.95 -0.43 1.34
N LEU A 148 8.15 0.35 0.59
CA LEU A 148 7.71 0.02 -0.76
C LEU A 148 8.51 0.93 -1.70
N ALA A 149 9.24 0.34 -2.64
CA ALA A 149 10.03 1.10 -3.60
C ALA A 149 10.05 0.38 -4.95
N VAL A 150 10.12 1.18 -6.01
CA VAL A 150 10.31 0.74 -7.40
C VAL A 150 11.46 1.54 -7.99
N ASP A 151 12.19 0.97 -8.93
CA ASP A 151 13.28 1.65 -9.58
C ASP A 151 12.76 2.93 -10.27
N PRO A 152 13.28 4.13 -9.95
CA PRO A 152 12.77 5.39 -10.48
C PRO A 152 12.99 5.55 -11.99
N THR A 153 13.87 4.74 -12.59
CA THR A 153 14.07 4.72 -14.05
C THR A 153 12.92 4.01 -14.78
N ILE A 154 12.10 3.23 -14.06
CA ILE A 154 10.97 2.48 -14.60
C ILE A 154 9.69 3.24 -14.26
N LYS A 155 9.13 3.94 -15.25
CA LYS A 155 7.87 4.69 -15.09
C LYS A 155 6.68 3.82 -15.47
N ASN A 156 5.54 4.01 -14.79
CA ASN A 156 4.22 3.49 -15.16
C ASN A 156 4.09 1.97 -15.41
N ALA A 157 5.06 1.15 -14.99
CA ALA A 157 5.05 -0.30 -15.23
C ALA A 157 4.12 -1.11 -14.29
N GLY A 158 3.32 -0.46 -13.44
CA GLY A 158 2.40 -1.14 -12.52
C GLY A 158 3.06 -1.92 -11.36
N ILE A 159 4.40 -2.03 -11.31
CA ILE A 159 5.16 -2.82 -10.32
C ILE A 159 4.76 -2.48 -8.88
N GLY A 160 4.70 -1.20 -8.52
CA GLY A 160 4.36 -0.77 -7.16
C GLY A 160 2.94 -1.19 -6.75
N SER A 161 2.00 -1.12 -7.68
CA SER A 161 0.62 -1.55 -7.43
C SER A 161 0.51 -3.07 -7.31
N ALA A 162 1.27 -3.82 -8.13
CA ALA A 162 1.32 -5.27 -8.05
C ALA A 162 1.96 -5.75 -6.74
N LEU A 163 3.07 -5.14 -6.31
CA LEU A 163 3.70 -5.41 -5.01
C LEU A 163 2.75 -5.13 -3.85
N MET A 164 2.05 -3.99 -3.87
CA MET A 164 1.06 -3.64 -2.84
C MET A 164 -0.06 -4.68 -2.75
N ARG A 165 -0.70 -5.02 -3.88
CA ARG A 165 -1.78 -6.02 -3.91
C ARG A 165 -1.29 -7.40 -3.45
N HIS A 166 -0.11 -7.82 -3.90
CA HIS A 166 0.49 -9.08 -3.49
C HIS A 166 0.74 -9.13 -1.98
N ALA A 167 1.33 -8.06 -1.42
CA ALA A 167 1.58 -7.95 0.02
C ALA A 167 0.30 -7.98 0.86
N ILE A 168 -0.76 -7.26 0.44
CA ILE A 168 -2.05 -7.26 1.13
C ILE A 168 -2.68 -8.66 1.10
N ALA A 169 -2.72 -9.28 -0.08
CA ALA A 169 -3.32 -10.61 -0.26
C ALA A 169 -2.59 -11.65 0.59
N GLU A 170 -1.25 -11.62 0.61
CA GLU A 170 -0.46 -12.56 1.39
C GLU A 170 -0.57 -12.31 2.90
N ALA A 171 -0.65 -11.05 3.33
CA ALA A 171 -0.91 -10.72 4.74
C ALA A 171 -2.28 -11.24 5.20
N ALA A 172 -3.32 -11.09 4.38
CA ALA A 172 -4.64 -11.64 4.67
C ALA A 172 -4.60 -13.18 4.71
N ARG A 173 -3.93 -13.82 3.75
CA ARG A 173 -3.76 -15.28 3.69
C ARG A 173 -3.04 -15.84 4.92
N LEU A 174 -2.08 -15.11 5.47
CA LEU A 174 -1.34 -15.46 6.68
C LEU A 174 -2.08 -15.10 7.98
N GLY A 175 -3.31 -14.57 7.89
CA GLY A 175 -4.18 -14.32 9.05
C GLY A 175 -3.89 -13.02 9.80
N HIS A 176 -3.17 -12.07 9.18
CA HIS A 176 -3.01 -10.74 9.77
C HIS A 176 -4.31 -9.95 9.68
N ALA A 177 -4.60 -9.12 10.69
CA ALA A 177 -5.87 -8.43 10.79
C ALA A 177 -5.85 -6.98 10.27
N ALA A 178 -4.70 -6.29 10.31
CA ALA A 178 -4.59 -4.92 9.84
C ALA A 178 -3.18 -4.58 9.33
N ILE A 179 -3.11 -3.64 8.40
CA ILE A 179 -1.88 -3.08 7.84
C ILE A 179 -1.91 -1.56 8.01
N LEU A 180 -0.83 -0.96 8.49
CA LEU A 180 -0.63 0.47 8.63
C LEU A 180 0.56 0.92 7.79
N LEU A 181 0.57 2.19 7.37
CA LEU A 181 1.71 2.81 6.71
C LEU A 181 1.72 4.32 6.94
N VAL A 182 2.88 4.93 6.68
CA VAL A 182 2.99 6.39 6.55
C VAL A 182 3.22 6.71 5.07
N GLY A 183 2.25 7.37 4.43
CA GLY A 183 2.21 7.52 2.97
C GLY A 183 1.36 8.68 2.48
N ASP A 184 1.26 8.84 1.17
CA ASP A 184 0.41 9.86 0.54
C ASP A 184 -0.98 9.27 0.23
N ALA A 185 -2.04 9.82 0.83
CA ALA A 185 -3.37 9.21 0.82
C ALA A 185 -3.92 8.93 -0.59
N PRO A 186 -3.86 9.86 -1.57
CA PRO A 186 -4.33 9.62 -2.93
C PRO A 186 -3.73 8.38 -3.59
N TYR A 187 -2.46 8.06 -3.30
CA TYR A 187 -1.82 6.86 -3.84
C TYR A 187 -2.33 5.56 -3.20
N TYR A 188 -2.60 5.57 -1.90
CA TYR A 188 -2.91 4.36 -1.12
C TYR A 188 -4.41 4.06 -0.98
N GLU A 189 -5.27 5.06 -1.14
CA GLU A 189 -6.74 4.91 -1.06
C GLU A 189 -7.29 3.90 -2.06
N ARG A 190 -6.69 3.79 -3.26
CA ARG A 190 -7.06 2.77 -4.26
C ARG A 190 -6.83 1.32 -3.83
N PHE A 191 -6.13 1.09 -2.72
CA PHE A 191 -5.94 -0.22 -2.10
C PHE A 191 -6.74 -0.37 -0.79
N GLY A 192 -7.60 0.60 -0.46
CA GLY A 192 -8.46 0.60 0.73
C GLY A 192 -7.82 1.18 2.00
N PHE A 193 -6.65 1.83 1.89
CA PHE A 193 -6.06 2.51 3.05
C PHE A 193 -6.74 3.87 3.27
N SER A 194 -7.06 4.21 4.51
CA SER A 194 -7.52 5.55 4.88
C SER A 194 -6.99 5.99 6.25
N ALA A 195 -7.16 7.28 6.57
CA ALA A 195 -6.81 7.86 7.87
C ALA A 195 -7.95 7.76 8.90
N ASP A 196 -9.15 7.29 8.50
CA ASP A 196 -10.36 7.42 9.31
C ASP A 196 -10.26 6.72 10.67
N LYS A 197 -9.52 5.61 10.71
CA LYS A 197 -9.34 4.78 11.91
C LYS A 197 -7.98 4.96 12.59
N THR A 198 -7.20 5.99 12.23
CA THR A 198 -5.84 6.22 12.74
C THR A 198 -5.70 7.43 13.66
N GLY A 199 -6.76 8.24 13.84
CA GLY A 199 -6.71 9.50 14.59
C GLY A 199 -6.20 9.37 16.05
N SER A 200 -6.52 8.25 16.71
CA SER A 200 -6.06 7.95 18.08
C SER A 200 -4.73 7.19 18.14
N LEU A 201 -4.15 6.84 16.99
CA LEU A 201 -2.87 6.14 16.88
C LEU A 201 -1.73 7.14 16.60
N ALA A 202 -0.50 6.72 16.89
CA ALA A 202 0.68 7.50 16.55
C ALA A 202 1.91 6.65 16.18
N MET A 203 2.78 7.20 15.32
CA MET A 203 4.12 6.66 15.10
C MET A 203 5.11 7.13 16.17
N PRO A 204 6.16 6.35 16.48
CA PRO A 204 7.21 6.81 17.39
C PRO A 204 8.12 7.87 16.74
N GLY A 205 7.88 9.14 17.06
CA GLY A 205 8.67 10.28 16.56
C GLY A 205 7.93 11.12 15.53
N PRO A 206 8.63 12.00 14.79
CA PRO A 206 7.99 12.94 13.86
C PRO A 206 7.43 12.23 12.63
N TYR A 207 6.23 12.64 12.24
CA TYR A 207 5.52 12.26 11.01
C TYR A 207 4.34 13.23 10.82
N GLU A 208 3.79 13.31 9.63
CA GLU A 208 2.57 14.07 9.37
C GLU A 208 1.36 13.19 9.72
N ARG A 209 0.51 13.64 10.65
CA ARG A 209 -0.56 12.79 11.21
C ARG A 209 -1.53 12.25 10.16
N HIS A 210 -1.95 13.09 9.21
CA HIS A 210 -2.86 12.72 8.13
C HIS A 210 -2.30 11.66 7.17
N ARG A 211 -0.99 11.39 7.23
CA ARG A 211 -0.30 10.40 6.41
C ARG A 211 -0.23 9.02 7.05
N LEU A 212 -0.63 8.87 8.32
CA LEU A 212 -0.77 7.56 8.93
C LEU A 212 -2.08 6.94 8.45
N LEU A 213 -1.97 5.97 7.55
CA LEU A 213 -3.10 5.30 6.94
C LEU A 213 -3.17 3.85 7.42
N ALA A 214 -4.37 3.28 7.43
CA ALA A 214 -4.59 1.90 7.79
C ALA A 214 -5.59 1.22 6.85
N LEU A 215 -5.41 -0.09 6.70
CA LEU A 215 -6.30 -1.02 6.03
C LEU A 215 -6.66 -2.12 7.03
N GLU A 216 -7.95 -2.33 7.23
CA GLU A 216 -8.48 -3.49 7.96
C GLU A 216 -8.59 -4.68 6.99
N LEU A 217 -7.95 -5.79 7.34
CA LEU A 217 -8.14 -7.09 6.67
C LEU A 217 -9.25 -7.90 7.35
N VAL A 218 -9.48 -7.61 8.64
CA VAL A 218 -10.64 -8.06 9.41
C VAL A 218 -11.41 -6.83 9.85
N GLU A 219 -12.68 -6.77 9.46
CA GLU A 219 -13.55 -5.62 9.73
C GLU A 219 -13.63 -5.29 11.23
N GLY A 220 -13.51 -4.01 11.55
CA GLY A 220 -13.64 -3.50 12.92
C GLY A 220 -12.43 -3.76 13.82
N VAL A 221 -11.36 -4.39 13.32
CA VAL A 221 -10.18 -4.69 14.14
C VAL A 221 -9.37 -3.46 14.57
N LEU A 222 -9.68 -2.27 14.07
CA LEU A 222 -9.10 -1.02 14.56
C LEU A 222 -10.06 -0.25 15.48
N ALA A 223 -11.28 -0.74 15.72
CA ALA A 223 -12.22 -0.09 16.63
C ALA A 223 -11.62 0.03 18.04
N GLY A 224 -11.54 1.25 18.57
CA GLY A 224 -10.92 1.53 19.86
C GLY A 224 -9.38 1.42 19.90
N ALA A 225 -8.71 1.25 18.77
CA ALA A 225 -7.25 1.26 18.72
C ALA A 225 -6.71 2.66 19.07
N GLN A 226 -5.74 2.71 19.97
CA GLN A 226 -5.18 3.97 20.46
C GLN A 226 -3.73 3.83 20.93
N GLY A 227 -3.03 4.96 20.96
CA GLY A 227 -1.67 5.07 21.47
C GLY A 227 -0.59 4.91 20.40
N THR A 228 0.66 4.88 20.86
CA THR A 228 1.83 4.86 19.98
C THR A 228 2.16 3.44 19.55
N LEU A 229 2.34 3.23 18.25
CA LEU A 229 2.80 1.98 17.66
C LEU A 229 4.13 1.54 18.30
N LYS A 230 4.20 0.27 18.71
CA LYS A 230 5.43 -0.34 19.24
C LYS A 230 5.91 -1.45 18.30
N ALA A 231 7.23 -1.60 18.22
CA ALA A 231 7.87 -2.60 17.38
C ALA A 231 7.68 -4.00 17.97
N ALA A 232 7.22 -4.95 17.17
CA ALA A 232 6.99 -6.34 17.56
C ALA A 232 7.75 -7.32 16.66
N GLY A 233 7.43 -8.62 16.73
CA GLY A 233 8.00 -9.64 15.85
C GLY A 233 9.43 -10.05 16.17
N ARG A 234 10.04 -10.75 15.21
CA ARG A 234 11.32 -11.44 15.39
C ARG A 234 12.50 -10.47 15.37
N LYS A 235 13.45 -10.64 16.29
CA LYS A 235 14.71 -9.90 16.31
C LYS A 235 15.74 -10.54 15.39
N LEU A 236 16.65 -9.72 14.82
CA LEU A 236 17.87 -10.23 14.22
C LEU A 236 18.71 -10.88 15.32
N LYS A 237 19.15 -12.13 15.13
CA LYS A 237 20.13 -12.72 16.04
C LYS A 237 21.42 -11.91 15.94
N ALA A 238 21.99 -11.51 17.07
CA ALA A 238 23.36 -11.01 17.09
C ALA A 238 24.24 -12.14 16.53
N GLN A 239 24.97 -11.89 15.44
CA GLN A 239 26.03 -12.79 15.06
C GLN A 239 27.08 -12.72 16.17
N ARG A 240 27.25 -13.83 16.92
CA ARG A 240 28.44 -14.01 17.73
C ARG A 240 29.59 -14.06 16.73
N LEU A 241 30.34 -12.96 16.62
CA LEU A 241 31.69 -13.03 16.06
C LEU A 241 32.47 -13.98 16.97
N SER A 242 32.71 -15.21 16.51
CA SER A 242 33.76 -16.02 17.10
C SER A 242 35.06 -15.31 16.78
N LEU A 243 35.60 -14.57 17.75
CA LEU A 243 37.01 -14.20 17.73
C LEU A 243 37.78 -15.52 17.79
N ALA A 244 38.26 -15.98 16.64
CA ALA A 244 39.30 -16.98 16.59
C ALA A 244 40.54 -16.34 17.25
N ALA A 245 40.95 -16.92 18.37
CA ALA A 245 42.15 -16.57 19.11
C ALA A 245 43.40 -17.11 18.41
#